data_AF-A0A2V9TRJ0-F1
#
_entry.id   AF-A0A2V9TRJ0-F1
#
_cell.length_a   1.000
_cell.length_b   1.000
_cell.length_c   1.000
_cell.angle_alpha   90.00
_cell.angle_beta   90.00
_cell.angle_gamma   90.00
#
_symmetry.space_group_name_H-M   'P 1'
#
loop_
_entity.id
_entity.type
_entity.pdbx_description
1 polymer ?
#
loop_
_entity_poly.entity_id
_entity_poly.type
_entity_poly.pdbx_seq_one_letter_code
_entity_poly.pdbx_strand_id
1 'polypeptide(L)'
;MNYSVVLPVLTGAAEREKGWRLRRNPKRAGEISEAAFVVRAHSLGFLVAKPWGDSEKYDFVLDAGSKLWRVQLKSTEVVHARGYEIQPIYSVYGKGKAGYTADEIDALVVHIQPCDVWYVIP
;
A
#
# COMPACT_ATOMS: atom_id res chain seq x y z
N MET A 1 0.22 26.32 -3.94
CA MET A 1 -0.74 25.62 -4.82
C MET A 1 -0.55 24.13 -4.57
N ASN A 2 -1.31 23.54 -3.66
CA ASN A 2 -1.24 22.10 -3.38
C ASN A 2 -2.21 21.41 -4.34
N TYR A 3 -1.68 20.70 -5.33
CA TYR A 3 -2.47 19.83 -6.18
C TYR A 3 -2.54 18.45 -5.51
N SER A 4 -3.70 18.09 -4.97
CA SER A 4 -3.98 16.72 -4.54
C SER A 4 -4.55 15.95 -5.74
N VAL A 5 -3.77 15.03 -6.30
CA VAL A 5 -4.26 14.11 -7.33
C VAL A 5 -4.89 12.92 -6.61
N VAL A 6 -6.22 12.86 -6.61
CA VAL A 6 -6.93 11.64 -6.22
C VAL A 6 -6.79 10.68 -7.40
N LEU A 7 -5.92 9.68 -7.29
CA LEU A 7 -5.85 8.58 -8.26
C LEU A 7 -6.99 7.59 -7.93
N PRO A 8 -8.10 7.53 -8.70
CA PRO A 8 -9.21 6.65 -8.37
C PRO A 8 -8.83 5.16 -8.49
N VAL A 9 -7.86 4.85 -9.36
CA VAL A 9 -7.31 3.50 -9.59
C VAL A 9 -5.84 3.62 -9.96
N LEU A 10 -4.99 2.75 -9.40
CA LEU A 10 -3.63 2.52 -9.87
C LEU A 10 -3.58 1.15 -10.55
N THR A 11 -2.96 1.08 -11.73
CA THR A 11 -2.80 -0.18 -12.47
C THR A 11 -1.33 -0.38 -12.85
N GLY A 12 -0.71 -1.43 -12.32
CA GLY A 12 0.63 -1.87 -12.75
C GLY A 12 0.53 -2.83 -13.93
N ALA A 13 1.34 -2.69 -14.98
CA ALA A 13 1.34 -3.63 -16.10
C ALA A 13 1.85 -5.01 -15.65
N ALA A 14 1.14 -6.08 -15.99
CA ALA A 14 1.55 -7.45 -15.67
C ALA A 14 1.89 -8.20 -16.97
N GLU A 15 3.13 -8.68 -17.09
CA GLU A 15 3.48 -9.66 -18.12
C GLU A 15 2.90 -11.02 -17.72
N ARG A 16 2.29 -11.74 -18.66
CA ARG A 16 1.58 -13.01 -18.37
C ARG A 16 2.55 -14.08 -17.89
N GLU A 17 2.81 -14.15 -16.60
CA GLU A 17 3.34 -15.36 -15.98
C GLU A 17 2.24 -16.15 -15.30
N LYS A 18 2.31 -17.48 -15.50
CA LYS A 18 1.25 -18.46 -15.19
C LYS A 18 0.71 -18.23 -13.78
N GLY A 19 -0.56 -17.82 -13.72
CA GLY A 19 -1.26 -17.49 -12.49
C GLY A 19 -1.19 -18.61 -11.46
N TRP A 20 -0.32 -18.41 -10.46
CA TRP A 20 -0.46 -19.09 -9.20
C TRP A 20 -1.70 -18.49 -8.51
N ARG A 21 -2.88 -19.07 -8.73
CA ARG A 21 -3.94 -18.95 -7.74
C ARG A 21 -3.56 -19.85 -6.58
N LEU A 22 -2.57 -19.49 -5.76
CA LEU A 22 -2.67 -20.00 -4.39
C LEU A 22 -3.91 -19.31 -3.83
N ARG A 23 -4.88 -20.10 -3.41
CA ARG A 23 -5.96 -19.66 -2.54
C ARG A 23 -5.35 -19.26 -1.19
N ARG A 24 -4.53 -18.21 -1.19
CA ARG A 24 -3.92 -17.66 0.02
C ARG A 24 -4.97 -16.76 0.65
N ASN A 25 -5.10 -16.84 1.97
CA ASN A 25 -5.96 -15.94 2.71
C ASN A 25 -5.48 -14.50 2.42
N PRO A 26 -6.32 -13.60 1.86
CA PRO A 26 -5.92 -12.23 1.53
C PRO A 26 -5.31 -11.50 2.73
N LYS A 27 -5.77 -11.81 3.95
CA LYS A 27 -5.22 -11.27 5.18
C LYS A 27 -3.77 -11.69 5.41
N ARG A 28 -3.44 -12.97 5.18
CA ARG A 28 -2.06 -13.48 5.29
C ARG A 28 -1.15 -12.90 4.20
N ALA A 29 -1.70 -12.66 3.00
CA ALA A 29 -0.95 -11.98 1.93
C ALA A 29 -0.59 -10.54 2.35
N GLY A 30 -1.54 -9.82 2.96
CA GLY A 30 -1.30 -8.51 3.58
C GLY A 30 -0.21 -8.56 4.66
N GLU A 31 -0.33 -9.47 5.62
CA GLU A 31 0.64 -9.65 6.71
C GLU A 31 2.07 -9.92 6.20
N ILE A 32 2.21 -10.72 5.13
CA ILE A 32 3.51 -10.97 4.49
C ILE A 32 4.07 -9.69 3.86
N SER A 33 3.22 -8.89 3.20
CA SER A 33 3.65 -7.62 2.62
C SER A 33 4.05 -6.61 3.68
N GLU A 34 3.35 -6.56 4.81
CA GLU A 34 3.74 -5.74 5.95
C GLU A 34 5.11 -6.12 6.49
N ALA A 35 5.37 -7.42 6.67
CA ALA A 35 6.68 -7.89 7.12
C ALA A 35 7.80 -7.56 6.10
N ALA A 36 7.53 -7.76 4.80
CA ALA A 36 8.47 -7.41 3.74
C ALA A 36 8.75 -5.89 3.70
N PHE A 37 7.72 -5.07 3.92
CA PHE A 37 7.85 -3.62 3.99
C PHE A 37 8.77 -3.18 5.13
N VAL A 38 8.61 -3.75 6.33
CA VAL A 38 9.48 -3.43 7.48
C VAL A 38 10.94 -3.71 7.15
N VAL A 39 11.24 -4.88 6.57
CA VAL A 39 12.61 -5.24 6.15
C VAL A 39 13.13 -4.27 5.09
N ARG A 40 12.30 -3.95 4.09
CA ARG A 40 12.67 -3.04 2.99
C ARG A 40 12.94 -1.63 3.50
N ALA A 41 12.06 -1.07 4.32
CA ALA A 41 12.21 0.27 4.87
C ALA A 41 13.48 0.38 5.74
N HIS A 42 13.74 -0.61 6.60
CA HIS A 42 15.00 -0.66 7.35
C HIS A 42 16.23 -0.79 6.45
N SER A 43 16.17 -1.58 5.37
CA SER A 43 17.29 -1.70 4.42
C SER A 43 17.62 -0.39 3.70
N LEU A 44 16.66 0.53 3.62
CA LEU A 44 16.82 1.88 3.06
C LEU A 44 17.22 2.92 4.11
N GLY A 45 17.44 2.51 5.37
CA GLY A 45 17.87 3.40 6.46
C GLY A 45 16.74 4.12 7.19
N PHE A 46 15.48 3.77 6.93
CA PHE A 46 14.35 4.33 7.69
C PHE A 46 14.18 3.61 9.03
N LEU A 47 13.75 4.35 10.05
CA LEU A 47 13.15 3.73 11.24
C LEU A 47 11.66 3.50 10.95
N VAL A 48 11.14 2.36 11.40
CA VAL A 48 9.75 1.98 11.16
C VAL A 48 9.02 1.91 12.49
N ALA A 49 7.92 2.63 12.62
CA ALA A 49 7.00 2.53 13.73
C ALA A 49 5.64 2.03 13.24
N LYS A 50 5.04 1.07 13.96
CA LYS A 50 3.67 0.61 13.73
C LYS A 50 2.76 1.20 14.81
N PRO A 51 1.72 1.98 14.45
CA PRO A 51 0.71 2.44 15.38
C PRO A 51 0.02 1.28 16.11
N TRP A 52 -0.48 1.52 17.31
CA TRP A 52 -1.24 0.52 18.04
C TRP A 52 -2.68 0.43 17.50
N GLY A 53 -3.07 -0.76 17.03
CA GLY A 53 -4.40 -1.02 16.48
C GLY A 53 -4.46 -0.91 14.95
N ASP A 54 -5.67 -1.01 14.42
CA ASP A 54 -5.99 -1.01 12.97
C ASP A 54 -7.04 0.06 12.60
N SER A 55 -7.30 0.99 13.52
CA SER A 55 -8.32 2.04 13.35
C SER A 55 -7.80 3.28 12.61
N GLU A 56 -6.49 3.40 12.44
CA GLU A 56 -5.86 4.53 11.75
C GLU A 56 -5.86 4.33 10.22
N LYS A 57 -5.71 5.44 9.49
CA LYS A 57 -5.74 5.48 8.01
C LYS A 57 -4.38 5.17 7.36
N TYR A 58 -3.40 4.75 8.16
CA TYR A 58 -2.05 4.40 7.72
C TYR A 58 -1.56 3.23 8.56
N ASP A 59 -0.72 2.37 7.98
CA ASP A 59 -0.25 1.16 8.63
C ASP A 59 1.09 1.39 9.36
N PHE A 60 1.89 2.34 8.86
CA PHE A 60 3.23 2.60 9.38
C PHE A 60 3.55 4.10 9.42
N VAL A 61 4.49 4.44 10.27
CA VAL A 61 5.20 5.73 10.25
C VAL A 61 6.66 5.44 9.96
N LEU A 62 7.20 6.08 8.92
CA LEU A 62 8.63 6.05 8.62
C LEU A 62 9.32 7.30 9.14
N ASP A 63 10.44 7.12 9.83
CA ASP A 63 11.33 8.22 10.18
C ASP A 63 12.46 8.32 9.16
N ALA A 64 12.49 9.43 8.41
CA ALA A 64 13.55 9.77 7.46
C ALA A 64 14.61 10.71 8.08
N GLY A 65 14.59 10.90 9.40
CA GLY A 65 15.46 11.79 10.17
C GLY A 65 15.00 13.25 10.16
N SER A 66 14.53 13.75 9.02
CA SER A 66 14.05 15.14 8.88
C SER A 66 12.54 15.30 9.04
N LYS A 67 11.77 14.24 8.71
CA LYS A 67 10.31 14.23 8.74
C LYS A 67 9.83 12.80 9.01
N LEU A 68 8.71 12.71 9.74
CA LEU A 68 7.92 11.50 9.87
C LEU A 68 6.90 11.39 8.73
N TRP A 69 6.84 10.22 8.10
CA TRP A 69 5.95 9.95 6.97
C TRP A 69 4.90 8.93 7.38
N ARG A 70 3.62 9.31 7.31
CA ARG A 70 2.50 8.38 7.50
C ARG A 70 2.28 7.61 6.21
N VAL A 71 2.50 6.30 6.28
CA VAL A 71 2.48 5.41 5.11
C VAL A 71 1.32 4.44 5.21
N GLN A 72 0.43 4.48 4.21
CA GLN A 72 -0.52 3.39 3.98
C GLN A 72 0.13 2.36 3.06
N LEU A 73 0.14 1.11 3.50
CA LEU A 73 0.56 -0.02 2.68
C LEU A 73 -0.67 -0.68 2.05
N LYS A 74 -0.57 -1.00 0.77
CA LYS A 74 -1.50 -1.88 0.08
C LYS A 74 -0.71 -2.99 -0.59
N SER A 75 -1.31 -4.18 -0.64
CA SER A 75 -0.75 -5.31 -1.37
C SER A 75 -1.75 -5.81 -2.40
N THR A 76 -1.24 -6.29 -3.52
CA THR A 76 -2.05 -6.93 -4.55
C THR A 76 -1.32 -8.13 -5.13
N GLU A 77 -2.06 -9.23 -5.25
CA GLU A 77 -1.68 -10.42 -6.02
C GLU A 77 -2.60 -10.57 -7.24
N VAL A 78 -3.61 -9.71 -7.39
CA VAL A 78 -4.72 -9.90 -8.32
C VAL A 78 -4.46 -9.16 -9.62
N VAL A 79 -4.36 -9.94 -10.70
CA VAL A 79 -4.34 -9.41 -12.06
C VAL A 79 -5.78 -9.24 -12.56
N HIS A 80 -6.16 -8.01 -12.91
CA HIS A 80 -7.41 -7.68 -13.58
C HIS A 80 -7.12 -6.91 -14.87
N ALA A 81 -7.82 -7.24 -15.97
CA ALA A 81 -7.70 -6.55 -17.26
C ALA A 81 -6.25 -6.25 -17.74
N ARG A 82 -5.33 -7.21 -17.57
CA ARG A 82 -3.89 -7.16 -17.92
C ARG A 82 -2.99 -6.30 -17.01
N GLY A 83 -3.46 -5.92 -15.83
CA GLY A 83 -2.63 -5.24 -14.84
C GLY A 83 -2.99 -5.62 -13.41
N TYR A 84 -2.14 -5.26 -12.46
CA TYR A 84 -2.43 -5.39 -11.05
C TYR A 84 -3.32 -4.22 -10.62
N GLU A 85 -4.57 -4.50 -10.26
CA GLU A 85 -5.52 -3.48 -9.82
C GLU A 85 -5.32 -3.21 -8.33
N ILE A 86 -5.22 -1.92 -8.01
CA ILE A 86 -5.12 -1.43 -6.64
C ILE A 86 -6.22 -0.39 -6.44
N GLN A 87 -6.97 -0.58 -5.36
CA GLN A 87 -8.00 0.34 -4.92
C GLN A 87 -7.44 1.17 -3.75
N PRO A 88 -6.97 2.42 -4.00
CA PRO A 88 -6.45 3.32 -2.97
C PRO A 88 -7.60 3.97 -2.20
N ILE A 89 -8.52 3.14 -1.72
CA ILE A 89 -9.74 3.56 -1.06
C ILE A 89 -9.89 2.79 0.24
N TYR A 90 -10.47 3.46 1.23
CA TYR A 90 -10.86 2.86 2.49
C TYR A 90 -12.39 2.92 2.64
N SER A 91 -12.93 2.01 3.44
CA SER A 91 -14.37 1.95 3.71
C SER A 91 -14.71 2.91 4.85
N VAL A 92 -15.60 3.85 4.60
CA VAL A 92 -16.17 4.72 5.63
C VAL A 92 -17.51 4.16 6.05
N TYR A 93 -17.66 3.85 7.33
CA TYR A 93 -18.91 3.37 7.90
C TYR A 93 -20.06 4.35 7.57
N GLY A 94 -21.08 3.86 6.86
CA GLY A 94 -22.26 4.64 6.48
C GLY A 94 -22.10 5.62 5.31
N LYS A 95 -20.90 5.77 4.70
CA LYS A 95 -20.68 6.71 3.59
C LYS A 95 -20.07 6.11 2.31
N GLY A 96 -19.71 4.82 2.32
CA GLY A 96 -19.18 4.12 1.14
C GLY A 96 -17.65 4.15 1.06
N LYS A 97 -17.10 4.14 -0.16
CA LYS A 97 -15.65 4.11 -0.42
C LYS A 97 -15.11 5.54 -0.54
N ALA A 98 -14.07 5.87 0.22
CA ALA A 98 -13.39 7.16 0.15
C ALA A 98 -11.92 6.99 -0.24
N GLY A 99 -11.38 7.93 -1.02
CA GLY A 99 -9.95 7.99 -1.34
C GLY A 99 -9.18 8.69 -0.23
N TYR A 100 -7.90 8.34 -0.08
CA TYR A 100 -7.02 8.99 0.88
C TYR A 100 -6.69 10.41 0.44
N THR A 101 -6.59 11.33 1.39
CA THR A 101 -6.09 12.70 1.15
C THR A 101 -4.65 12.86 1.64
N ALA A 102 -3.96 13.89 1.14
CA ALA A 102 -2.60 14.24 1.59
C ALA A 102 -2.54 14.65 3.09
N ASP A 103 -3.69 15.02 3.67
CA ASP A 103 -3.78 15.32 5.11
C ASP A 103 -3.84 14.03 5.95
N GLU A 104 -4.26 12.92 5.35
CA GLU A 104 -4.44 11.63 6.01
C GLU A 104 -3.20 10.75 5.93
N ILE A 105 -2.56 10.71 4.76
CA ILE A 105 -1.33 9.94 4.50
C ILE A 105 -0.31 10.81 3.77
N ASP A 106 0.98 10.59 4.07
CA ASP A 106 2.08 11.25 3.37
C ASP A 106 2.59 10.42 2.19
N ALA A 107 2.32 9.11 2.17
CA ALA A 107 2.58 8.26 1.01
C ALA A 107 1.68 7.01 1.02
N LEU A 108 1.29 6.58 -0.18
CA LEU A 108 0.73 5.27 -0.46
C LEU A 108 1.84 4.38 -1.03
N VAL A 109 2.17 3.31 -0.31
CA VAL A 109 3.09 2.28 -0.78
C VAL A 109 2.29 1.08 -1.25
N VAL A 110 2.61 0.59 -2.44
CA VAL A 110 1.95 -0.58 -3.01
C VAL A 110 2.96 -1.67 -3.33
N HIS A 111 2.71 -2.85 -2.77
CA HIS A 111 3.48 -4.06 -3.04
C HIS A 111 2.73 -5.00 -3.98
N ILE A 112 3.30 -5.21 -5.17
CA ILE A 112 2.87 -6.25 -6.11
C ILE A 112 3.63 -7.53 -5.76
N GLN A 113 3.04 -8.34 -4.88
CA GLN A 113 3.68 -9.53 -4.31
C GLN A 113 4.20 -10.53 -5.35
N PRO A 114 3.48 -10.86 -6.43
CA PRO A 114 3.95 -11.85 -7.40
C PRO A 114 5.23 -11.43 -8.13
N CYS A 115 5.49 -10.11 -8.23
CA CYS A 115 6.64 -9.57 -8.94
C CYS A 115 7.70 -8.98 -8.00
N ASP A 116 7.44 -8.92 -6.69
CA ASP A 116 8.24 -8.17 -5.70
C ASP A 116 8.53 -6.72 -6.17
N VAL A 117 7.50 -6.07 -6.73
CA VAL A 117 7.57 -4.69 -7.22
C VAL A 117 6.91 -3.75 -6.22
N TRP A 118 7.58 -2.63 -5.95
CA TRP A 118 7.15 -1.62 -4.99
C TRP A 118 6.90 -0.28 -5.69
N TYR A 119 5.69 0.25 -5.54
CA TYR A 119 5.35 1.61 -5.94
C TYR A 119 5.23 2.49 -4.71
N VAL A 120 5.78 3.70 -4.78
CA VAL A 120 5.67 4.72 -3.74
C VAL A 120 5.03 5.94 -4.38
N ILE A 121 3.87 6.33 -3.88
CA ILE A 121 3.08 7.45 -4.38
C ILE A 121 2.96 8.47 -3.24
N PRO A 122 3.58 9.65 -3.36
CA PRO A 122 3.47 10.72 -2.37
C PRO A 122 2.10 11.42 -2.42
#